data_AF-A0A1E7ITC7-F1
#
_entry.id   AF-A0A1E7ITC7-F1
#
_cell.length_a   1.000
_cell.length_b   1.000
_cell.length_c   1.000
_cell.angle_alpha   90.00
_cell.angle_beta   90.00
_cell.angle_gamma   90.00
#
_symmetry.space_group_name_H-M   'P 1'
#
loop_
_entity.id
_entity.type
_entity.pdbx_description
1 polymer ?
#
loop_
_entity_poly.entity_id
_entity_poly.type
_entity_poly.pdbx_seq_one_letter_code
_entity_poly.pdbx_strand_id
1 'polypeptide(L)'
;MVLSVVEKVRGFLFSPAKTFDVSNDDTLGNAAQYFIALLTICAVLSGVVGWRDHGVNMFILVFILGIIGVFIGGLWVHLWVYLLGGRKGITQTLKALTYGATPGCVLGWIPIVGFVAVVWGFIVQTVGIRQLHGLPTRSAVLVLVLAISIPLSVPYAATGTWRIGFAIESGSMAPNMHPGDLIIVVAPHRTSIVTYEDGKMRDYVSFHEYGDVITYRPNGLSSATPLIHRAMYWIEKGEEMPGGMAAPHAGYITKGDHNPSYDQQSLQ
;
A
#
# COMPACT_ATOMS: atom_id res chain seq x y z
N MET A 1 -8.58 -12.33 -37.14
CA MET A 1 -7.62 -11.26 -37.49
C MET A 1 -7.16 -10.63 -36.19
N VAL A 2 -5.85 -10.50 -35.95
CA VAL A 2 -5.34 -9.85 -34.72
C VAL A 2 -5.47 -8.34 -34.90
N LEU A 3 -6.18 -7.68 -33.99
CA LEU A 3 -6.34 -6.22 -34.00
C LEU A 3 -4.99 -5.53 -33.78
N SER A 4 -4.76 -4.44 -34.52
CA SER A 4 -3.62 -3.54 -34.29
C SER A 4 -3.71 -2.85 -32.92
N VAL A 5 -2.61 -2.27 -32.46
CA VAL A 5 -2.56 -1.55 -31.18
C VAL A 5 -3.58 -0.42 -31.13
N VAL A 6 -3.70 0.36 -32.22
CA VAL A 6 -4.65 1.50 -32.30
C VAL A 6 -6.09 1.03 -32.24
N GLU A 7 -6.42 -0.04 -32.96
CA GLU A 7 -7.76 -0.65 -32.93
C GLU A 7 -8.10 -1.19 -31.55
N LYS A 8 -7.15 -1.83 -30.86
CA LYS A 8 -7.34 -2.29 -29.48
C LYS A 8 -7.52 -1.13 -28.50
N VAL A 9 -6.72 -0.06 -28.60
CA VAL A 9 -6.90 1.13 -27.75
C VAL A 9 -8.28 1.73 -27.94
N ARG A 10 -8.69 1.99 -29.18
CA ARG A 10 -10.04 2.49 -29.48
C ARG A 10 -11.12 1.53 -28.99
N GLY A 11 -10.94 0.24 -29.23
CA GLY A 11 -11.86 -0.81 -28.83
C GLY A 11 -12.07 -0.88 -27.32
N PHE A 12 -11.01 -0.97 -26.54
CA PHE A 12 -11.12 -1.03 -25.08
C PHE A 12 -11.59 0.28 -24.46
N LEU A 13 -11.37 1.42 -25.11
CA LEU A 13 -11.90 2.71 -24.64
C LEU A 13 -13.40 2.88 -24.88
N PHE A 14 -13.94 2.40 -26.01
CA PHE A 14 -15.31 2.74 -26.43
C PHE A 14 -16.25 1.54 -26.62
N SER A 15 -15.74 0.33 -26.74
CA SER A 15 -16.51 -0.90 -27.00
C SER A 15 -15.87 -2.14 -26.37
N PRO A 16 -15.52 -2.11 -25.06
CA PRO A 16 -14.66 -3.10 -24.44
C PRO A 16 -15.19 -4.53 -24.60
N ALA A 17 -16.51 -4.73 -24.45
CA ALA A 17 -17.11 -6.05 -24.59
C ALA A 17 -16.82 -6.67 -25.97
N LYS A 18 -17.14 -5.95 -27.05
CA LYS A 18 -16.88 -6.44 -28.42
C LYS A 18 -15.40 -6.69 -28.66
N THR A 19 -14.53 -5.83 -28.12
CA THR A 19 -13.08 -5.95 -28.30
C THR A 19 -12.52 -7.17 -27.58
N PHE A 20 -12.99 -7.47 -26.37
CA PHE A 20 -12.62 -8.71 -25.67
C PHE A 20 -13.12 -9.96 -26.38
N ASP A 21 -14.32 -9.95 -26.96
CA ASP A 21 -14.82 -11.08 -27.75
C ASP A 21 -13.90 -11.35 -28.96
N VAL A 22 -13.50 -10.30 -29.68
CA VAL A 22 -12.56 -10.42 -30.83
C VAL A 22 -11.15 -10.84 -30.38
N SER A 23 -10.71 -10.41 -29.20
CA SER A 23 -9.41 -10.74 -28.60
C SER A 23 -9.42 -12.00 -27.72
N ASN A 24 -10.51 -12.78 -27.71
CA ASN A 24 -10.61 -13.95 -26.85
C ASN A 24 -9.57 -15.02 -27.20
N ASP A 25 -9.27 -15.17 -28.49
CA ASP A 25 -8.31 -16.14 -29.01
C ASP A 25 -6.87 -15.61 -29.07
N ASP A 26 -6.64 -14.37 -28.62
CA ASP A 26 -5.28 -13.82 -28.53
C ASP A 26 -4.43 -14.69 -27.59
N THR A 27 -3.20 -14.98 -28.03
CA THR A 27 -2.21 -15.63 -27.18
C THR A 27 -1.74 -14.68 -26.08
N LEU A 28 -1.09 -15.21 -25.04
CA LEU A 28 -0.43 -14.36 -24.04
C LEU A 28 0.63 -13.46 -24.69
N GLY A 29 1.31 -13.93 -25.74
CA GLY A 29 2.27 -13.14 -26.52
C GLY A 29 1.62 -11.92 -27.19
N ASN A 30 0.45 -12.09 -27.82
CA ASN A 30 -0.30 -10.98 -28.44
C ASN A 30 -0.71 -9.94 -27.39
N ALA A 31 -1.12 -10.39 -26.21
CA ALA A 31 -1.47 -9.50 -25.10
C ALA A 31 -0.26 -8.77 -24.53
N ALA A 32 0.87 -9.47 -24.39
CA ALA A 32 2.13 -8.88 -23.92
C ALA A 32 2.66 -7.83 -24.89
N GLN A 33 2.63 -8.09 -26.20
CA GLN A 33 3.04 -7.12 -27.22
C GLN A 33 2.18 -5.85 -27.16
N TYR A 34 0.85 -6.01 -27.06
CA TYR A 34 -0.05 -4.87 -26.87
C TYR A 34 0.26 -4.11 -25.57
N PHE A 35 0.48 -4.84 -24.47
CA PHE A 35 0.74 -4.23 -23.18
C PHE A 35 2.07 -3.47 -23.14
N ILE A 36 3.12 -4.00 -23.77
CA ILE A 36 4.40 -3.29 -23.90
C ILE A 36 4.21 -2.00 -24.68
N ALA A 37 3.49 -2.02 -25.81
CA ALA A 37 3.18 -0.82 -26.57
C ALA A 37 2.37 0.20 -25.74
N LEU A 38 1.35 -0.27 -25.01
CA LEU A 38 0.52 0.54 -24.13
C LEU A 38 1.33 1.15 -22.97
N LEU A 39 2.21 0.37 -22.35
CA LEU A 39 3.07 0.83 -21.26
C LEU A 39 4.10 1.85 -21.75
N THR A 40 4.67 1.66 -22.94
CA THR A 40 5.56 2.67 -23.54
C THR A 40 4.84 3.99 -23.70
N ILE A 41 3.60 3.97 -24.22
CA ILE A 41 2.76 5.18 -24.34
C ILE A 41 2.52 5.80 -22.96
N CYS A 42 2.12 5.00 -21.97
CA CYS A 42 1.87 5.45 -20.59
C CYS A 42 3.11 6.10 -19.96
N ALA A 43 4.28 5.47 -20.10
CA ALA A 43 5.54 5.90 -19.53
C ALA A 43 6.03 7.21 -20.17
N VAL A 44 5.89 7.36 -21.50
CA VAL A 44 6.21 8.62 -22.20
C VAL A 44 5.29 9.74 -21.72
N LEU A 45 3.98 9.51 -21.69
CA LEU A 45 3.00 10.52 -21.26
C LEU A 45 3.26 10.96 -19.81
N SER A 46 3.56 10.02 -18.93
CA SER A 46 3.89 10.29 -17.53
C SER A 46 5.20 11.08 -17.38
N GLY A 47 6.22 10.75 -18.17
CA GLY A 47 7.50 11.44 -18.16
C GLY A 47 7.42 12.89 -18.66
N VAL A 48 6.57 13.16 -19.67
CA VAL A 48 6.36 14.52 -20.22
C VAL A 48 5.62 15.41 -19.24
N VAL A 49 4.61 14.88 -18.55
CA VAL A 49 3.69 15.65 -17.70
C VAL A 49 4.23 15.83 -16.28
N GLY A 50 4.94 14.83 -15.77
CA GLY A 50 5.21 14.74 -14.34
C GLY A 50 6.26 15.72 -13.85
N TRP A 51 7.46 15.72 -14.44
CA TRP A 51 8.63 16.25 -13.75
C TRP A 51 9.71 16.60 -14.77
N ARG A 52 9.82 17.90 -15.08
CA ARG A 52 10.69 18.45 -16.14
C ARG A 52 12.15 17.96 -16.05
N ASP A 53 12.62 17.61 -14.86
CA ASP A 53 14.00 17.16 -14.59
C ASP A 53 14.15 15.66 -14.32
N HIS A 54 13.04 14.89 -14.24
CA HIS A 54 13.05 13.46 -13.88
C HIS A 54 12.31 12.55 -14.87
N GLY A 55 12.01 13.03 -16.08
CA GLY A 55 11.22 12.29 -17.07
C GLY A 55 11.76 10.88 -17.37
N VAL A 56 13.08 10.69 -17.45
CA VAL A 56 13.71 9.38 -17.68
C VAL A 56 13.48 8.44 -16.49
N ASN A 57 13.66 8.91 -15.26
CA ASN A 57 13.43 8.10 -14.07
C ASN A 57 11.96 7.68 -13.95
N MET A 58 11.04 8.59 -14.26
CA MET A 58 9.60 8.30 -14.28
C MET A 58 9.24 7.31 -15.38
N PHE A 59 9.83 7.43 -16.56
CA PHE A 59 9.66 6.46 -17.64
C PHE A 59 10.08 5.05 -17.18
N ILE A 60 11.30 4.92 -16.65
CA ILE A 60 11.85 3.64 -16.18
C ILE A 60 10.97 3.06 -15.07
N LEU A 61 10.59 3.88 -14.09
CA LEU A 61 9.75 3.47 -12.96
C LEU A 61 8.38 2.97 -13.43
N VAL A 62 7.66 3.73 -14.25
CA VAL A 62 6.33 3.33 -14.76
C VAL A 62 6.42 2.05 -15.59
N PHE A 63 7.44 1.93 -16.43
CA PHE A 63 7.61 0.76 -17.28
C PHE A 63 7.90 -0.50 -16.44
N ILE A 64 8.88 -0.44 -15.53
CA ILE A 64 9.27 -1.57 -14.68
C ILE A 64 8.13 -1.95 -13.73
N LEU A 65 7.56 -0.99 -13.01
CA LEU A 65 6.46 -1.25 -12.07
C LEU A 65 5.19 -1.71 -12.80
N GLY A 66 4.94 -1.25 -14.02
CA GLY A 66 3.82 -1.72 -14.83
C GLY A 66 3.94 -3.20 -15.19
N ILE A 67 5.14 -3.64 -15.61
CA ILE A 67 5.42 -5.05 -15.89
C ILE A 67 5.32 -5.90 -14.63
N ILE A 68 6.01 -5.52 -13.56
CA ILE A 68 5.94 -6.26 -12.28
C ILE A 68 4.50 -6.30 -11.76
N GLY A 69 3.81 -5.17 -11.83
CA GLY A 69 2.45 -4.99 -11.36
C GLY A 69 1.44 -5.89 -12.05
N VAL A 70 1.57 -6.14 -13.37
CA VAL A 70 0.63 -7.04 -14.05
C VAL A 70 0.84 -8.50 -13.68
N PHE A 71 2.06 -8.94 -13.36
CA PHE A 71 2.32 -10.30 -12.91
C PHE A 71 1.86 -10.52 -11.46
N ILE A 72 2.28 -9.64 -10.54
CA ILE A 72 1.88 -9.73 -9.13
C ILE A 72 0.37 -9.51 -8.99
N GLY A 73 -0.16 -8.45 -9.60
CA GLY A 73 -1.60 -8.17 -9.63
C GLY A 73 -2.38 -9.25 -10.36
N GLY A 74 -1.82 -9.85 -11.41
CA GLY A 74 -2.40 -10.99 -12.12
C GLY A 74 -2.57 -12.22 -11.23
N LEU A 75 -1.53 -12.58 -10.47
CA LEU A 75 -1.60 -13.67 -9.49
C LEU A 75 -2.64 -13.37 -8.41
N TRP A 76 -2.61 -12.15 -7.86
CA TRP A 76 -3.53 -11.71 -6.81
C TRP A 76 -4.99 -11.72 -7.28
N VAL A 77 -5.28 -11.16 -8.46
CA VAL A 77 -6.63 -11.18 -9.05
C VAL A 77 -7.04 -12.60 -9.42
N HIS A 78 -6.11 -13.42 -9.91
CA HIS A 78 -6.43 -14.80 -10.30
C HIS A 78 -6.87 -15.66 -9.11
N LEU A 79 -6.34 -15.41 -7.91
CA LEU A 79 -6.83 -16.04 -6.67
C LEU A 79 -8.35 -15.84 -6.53
N TRP A 80 -8.83 -14.60 -6.66
CA TRP A 80 -10.25 -14.28 -6.54
C TRP A 80 -11.08 -14.81 -7.71
N VAL A 81 -10.54 -14.75 -8.94
CA VAL A 81 -11.15 -15.39 -10.11
C VAL A 81 -11.37 -16.87 -9.85
N TYR A 82 -10.36 -17.56 -9.32
CA TYR A 82 -10.43 -18.98 -8.99
C TYR A 82 -11.44 -19.25 -7.87
N LEU A 83 -11.46 -18.44 -6.80
CA LEU A 83 -12.45 -18.61 -5.73
C LEU A 83 -13.90 -18.39 -6.21
N LEU A 84 -14.11 -17.54 -7.21
CA LEU A 84 -15.43 -17.19 -7.75
C LEU A 84 -15.82 -17.96 -9.02
N GLY A 85 -15.12 -19.07 -9.30
CA GLY A 85 -15.51 -20.06 -10.31
C GLY A 85 -14.81 -19.96 -11.67
N GLY A 86 -13.90 -19.01 -11.87
CA GLY A 86 -13.12 -18.89 -13.11
C GLY A 86 -12.07 -19.99 -13.21
N ARG A 87 -12.08 -20.75 -14.31
CA ARG A 87 -11.18 -21.92 -14.51
C ARG A 87 -10.41 -21.90 -15.84
N LYS A 88 -10.46 -20.80 -16.59
CA LYS A 88 -9.80 -20.71 -17.91
C LYS A 88 -8.29 -20.40 -17.86
N GLY A 89 -7.67 -20.56 -16.69
CA GLY A 89 -6.23 -20.37 -16.46
C GLY A 89 -5.80 -18.93 -16.21
N ILE A 90 -4.58 -18.77 -15.71
CA ILE A 90 -4.02 -17.45 -15.34
C ILE A 90 -3.80 -16.54 -16.55
N THR A 91 -3.55 -17.11 -17.73
CA THR A 91 -3.33 -16.37 -18.98
C THR A 91 -4.51 -15.46 -19.31
N GLN A 92 -5.75 -15.94 -19.13
CA GLN A 92 -6.96 -15.14 -19.34
C GLN A 92 -7.09 -13.99 -18.34
N THR A 93 -6.63 -14.19 -17.10
CA THR A 93 -6.58 -13.12 -16.10
C THR A 93 -5.56 -12.07 -16.49
N LEU A 94 -4.35 -12.47 -16.89
CA LEU A 94 -3.33 -11.55 -17.38
C LEU A 94 -3.80 -10.76 -18.60
N LYS A 95 -4.48 -11.40 -19.57
CA LYS A 95 -5.11 -10.70 -20.70
C LYS A 95 -6.16 -9.68 -20.26
N ALA A 96 -7.02 -10.04 -19.30
CA ALA A 96 -8.02 -9.12 -18.78
C ALA A 96 -7.38 -7.88 -18.14
N LEU A 97 -6.29 -8.05 -17.39
CA LEU A 97 -5.57 -6.95 -16.75
C LEU A 97 -4.79 -6.09 -17.75
N THR A 98 -4.05 -6.71 -18.68
CA THR A 98 -3.26 -5.95 -19.67
C THR A 98 -4.14 -5.13 -20.59
N TYR A 99 -5.24 -5.70 -21.10
CA TYR A 99 -6.23 -4.98 -21.90
C TYR A 99 -7.06 -4.01 -21.07
N GLY A 100 -7.35 -4.36 -19.82
CA GLY A 100 -8.10 -3.51 -18.90
C GLY A 100 -7.35 -2.29 -18.40
N ALA A 101 -6.02 -2.27 -18.52
CA ALA A 101 -5.18 -1.12 -18.17
C ALA A 101 -5.31 0.05 -19.15
N THR A 102 -5.89 -0.16 -20.34
CA THR A 102 -5.94 0.82 -21.43
C THR A 102 -6.48 2.20 -21.04
N PRO A 103 -7.63 2.32 -20.36
CA PRO A 103 -8.10 3.62 -19.86
C PRO A 103 -7.08 4.37 -19.02
N GLY A 104 -6.48 3.68 -18.04
CA GLY A 104 -5.51 4.26 -17.12
C GLY A 104 -4.23 4.69 -17.84
N CYS A 105 -3.73 3.87 -18.75
CA CYS A 105 -2.52 4.20 -19.51
C CYS A 105 -2.69 5.37 -20.49
N VAL A 106 -3.86 5.50 -21.11
CA VAL A 106 -4.11 6.51 -22.15
C VAL A 106 -4.61 7.83 -21.58
N LEU A 107 -5.42 7.78 -20.51
CA LEU A 107 -6.11 8.95 -19.96
C LEU A 107 -5.67 9.30 -18.53
N GLY A 108 -4.95 8.40 -17.85
CA GLY A 108 -4.56 8.55 -16.43
C GLY A 108 -3.61 9.70 -16.14
N TRP A 109 -2.84 10.13 -17.13
CA TRP A 109 -1.90 11.25 -17.00
C TRP A 109 -2.58 12.63 -16.99
N ILE A 110 -3.83 12.72 -17.47
CA ILE A 110 -4.56 13.98 -17.56
C ILE A 110 -5.12 14.35 -16.18
N PRO A 111 -4.80 15.53 -15.61
CA PRO A 111 -5.39 15.97 -14.35
C PRO A 111 -6.92 15.91 -14.39
N ILE A 112 -7.54 15.49 -13.29
CA ILE A 112 -9.00 15.30 -13.12
C ILE A 112 -9.56 14.13 -13.96
N VAL A 113 -9.29 14.08 -15.26
CA VAL A 113 -9.73 12.98 -16.15
C VAL A 113 -9.12 11.65 -15.70
N GLY A 114 -7.92 11.65 -15.12
CA GLY A 114 -7.30 10.45 -14.57
C GLY A 114 -8.15 9.73 -13.52
N PHE A 115 -8.93 10.47 -12.70
CA PHE A 115 -9.87 9.84 -11.76
C PHE A 115 -10.98 9.08 -12.49
N VAL A 116 -11.49 9.64 -13.58
CA VAL A 116 -12.48 8.97 -14.44
C VAL A 116 -11.85 7.76 -15.14
N ALA A 117 -10.60 7.88 -15.58
CA ALA A 117 -9.86 6.80 -16.22
C ALA A 117 -9.67 5.59 -15.29
N VAL A 118 -9.47 5.81 -13.99
CA VAL A 118 -9.39 4.73 -12.99
C VAL A 118 -10.72 3.98 -12.89
N VAL A 119 -11.84 4.71 -12.77
CA VAL A 119 -13.18 4.11 -12.72
C VAL A 119 -13.49 3.37 -14.02
N TRP A 120 -13.12 3.94 -15.17
CA TRP A 120 -13.30 3.30 -16.46
C TRP A 120 -12.43 2.04 -16.61
N GLY A 121 -11.17 2.08 -16.18
CA GLY A 121 -10.28 0.92 -16.15
C GLY A 121 -10.84 -0.24 -15.34
N PHE A 122 -11.47 0.05 -14.19
CA PHE A 122 -12.17 -0.95 -13.39
C PHE A 122 -13.33 -1.62 -14.15
N ILE A 123 -14.12 -0.83 -14.90
CA ILE A 123 -15.21 -1.35 -15.73
C ILE A 123 -14.66 -2.24 -16.84
N VAL A 124 -13.61 -1.80 -17.56
CA VAL A 124 -13.00 -2.59 -18.64
C VAL A 124 -12.41 -3.89 -18.10
N GLN A 125 -11.71 -3.87 -16.96
CA GLN A 125 -11.22 -5.10 -16.31
C GLN A 125 -12.35 -6.05 -15.89
N THR A 126 -13.46 -5.52 -15.36
CA THR A 126 -14.65 -6.32 -15.03
C THR A 126 -15.19 -7.03 -16.27
N VAL A 127 -15.33 -6.30 -17.36
CA VAL A 127 -15.80 -6.83 -18.65
C VAL A 127 -14.85 -7.90 -19.17
N GLY A 128 -13.53 -7.67 -19.09
CA GLY A 128 -12.50 -8.63 -19.49
C GLY A 128 -12.53 -9.92 -18.69
N ILE A 129 -12.59 -9.83 -17.35
CA ILE A 129 -12.69 -11.01 -16.48
C ILE A 129 -13.96 -11.79 -16.80
N ARG A 130 -15.09 -11.09 -16.94
CA ARG A 130 -16.40 -11.69 -17.27
C ARG A 130 -16.32 -12.48 -18.58
N GLN A 131 -15.85 -11.89 -19.67
CA GLN A 131 -15.86 -12.51 -21.00
C GLN A 131 -14.81 -13.61 -21.12
N LEU A 132 -13.57 -13.31 -20.74
CA LEU A 132 -12.46 -14.24 -20.90
C LEU A 132 -12.62 -15.45 -19.98
N HIS A 133 -13.14 -15.29 -18.76
CA HIS A 133 -13.41 -16.44 -17.87
C HIS A 133 -14.82 -17.01 -18.00
N GLY A 134 -15.74 -16.38 -18.73
CA GLY A 134 -17.14 -16.81 -18.82
C GLY A 134 -17.90 -16.69 -17.50
N LEU A 135 -17.48 -15.75 -16.64
CA LEU A 135 -18.11 -15.51 -15.34
C LEU A 135 -19.37 -14.64 -15.49
N PRO A 136 -20.36 -14.76 -14.59
CA PRO A 136 -21.45 -13.80 -14.53
C PRO A 136 -20.91 -12.42 -14.06
N THR A 137 -21.54 -11.33 -14.49
CA THR A 137 -21.11 -9.95 -14.19
C THR A 137 -20.89 -9.72 -12.69
N ARG A 138 -21.81 -10.22 -11.84
CA ARG A 138 -21.69 -10.09 -10.37
C ARG A 138 -20.40 -10.71 -9.82
N SER A 139 -19.98 -11.86 -10.35
CA SER A 139 -18.76 -12.53 -9.89
C SER A 139 -17.53 -11.77 -10.37
N ALA A 140 -17.52 -11.29 -11.61
CA ALA A 140 -16.42 -10.49 -12.12
C ALA A 140 -16.25 -9.15 -11.35
N VAL A 141 -17.35 -8.50 -10.96
CA VAL A 141 -17.31 -7.33 -10.08
C VAL A 141 -16.75 -7.72 -8.71
N LEU A 142 -17.25 -8.80 -8.11
CA LEU A 142 -16.80 -9.23 -6.78
C LEU A 142 -15.32 -9.61 -6.75
N VAL A 143 -14.79 -10.22 -7.83
CA VAL A 143 -13.35 -10.48 -7.99
C VAL A 143 -12.53 -9.21 -7.75
N LEU A 144 -12.87 -8.12 -8.45
CA LEU A 144 -12.10 -6.89 -8.35
C LEU A 144 -12.36 -6.14 -7.04
N VAL A 145 -13.59 -6.16 -6.54
CA VAL A 145 -13.92 -5.58 -5.22
C VAL A 145 -13.11 -6.25 -4.12
N LEU A 146 -13.03 -7.58 -4.10
CA LEU A 146 -12.22 -8.32 -3.12
C LEU A 146 -10.72 -8.05 -3.30
N ALA A 147 -10.25 -8.07 -4.55
CA ALA A 147 -8.85 -7.81 -4.86
C ALA A 147 -8.38 -6.42 -4.38
N ILE A 148 -9.26 -5.41 -4.38
CA ILE A 148 -8.93 -4.05 -3.92
C ILE A 148 -9.20 -3.88 -2.43
N SER A 149 -10.34 -4.34 -1.92
CA SER A 149 -10.76 -4.08 -0.53
C SER A 149 -9.93 -4.84 0.50
N ILE A 150 -9.45 -6.05 0.19
CA ILE A 150 -8.71 -6.87 1.15
C ILE A 150 -7.32 -6.28 1.48
N PRO A 151 -6.48 -5.92 0.51
CA PRO A 151 -5.19 -5.28 0.80
C PRO A 151 -5.32 -3.95 1.55
N LEU A 152 -6.46 -3.26 1.39
CA LEU A 152 -6.74 -2.01 2.10
C LEU A 152 -7.24 -2.25 3.53
N SER A 153 -8.13 -3.23 3.73
CA SER A 153 -8.79 -3.44 5.03
C SER A 153 -8.01 -4.33 5.99
N VAL A 154 -7.28 -5.34 5.49
CA VAL A 154 -6.55 -6.30 6.34
C VAL A 154 -5.48 -5.62 7.21
N PRO A 155 -4.65 -4.69 6.70
CA PRO A 155 -3.67 -4.01 7.54
C PRO A 155 -4.31 -3.22 8.68
N TYR A 156 -5.42 -2.52 8.41
CA TYR A 156 -6.17 -1.81 9.43
C TYR A 156 -6.83 -2.78 10.43
N ALA A 157 -7.39 -3.89 9.95
CA ALA A 157 -8.01 -4.89 10.83
C ALA A 157 -6.97 -5.53 11.77
N ALA A 158 -5.75 -5.79 11.28
CA ALA A 158 -4.66 -6.38 12.04
C ALA A 158 -4.03 -5.40 13.03
N THR A 159 -3.81 -4.15 12.62
CA THR A 159 -3.06 -3.17 13.43
C THR A 159 -3.94 -2.18 14.17
N GLY A 160 -5.20 -1.98 13.78
CA GLY A 160 -6.08 -0.94 14.31
C GLY A 160 -5.69 0.49 13.88
N THR A 161 -4.76 0.65 12.93
CA THR A 161 -4.28 1.96 12.45
C THR A 161 -4.05 1.96 10.95
N TRP A 162 -4.23 3.13 10.31
CA TRP A 162 -3.91 3.33 8.89
C TRP A 162 -2.44 3.71 8.67
N ARG A 163 -1.76 4.20 9.71
CA ARG A 163 -0.32 4.46 9.70
C ARG A 163 0.36 3.22 10.25
N ILE A 164 0.48 2.20 9.41
CA ILE A 164 0.93 0.86 9.83
C ILE A 164 2.42 0.76 10.05
N GLY A 165 3.23 1.71 9.59
CA GLY A 165 4.66 1.66 9.81
C GLY A 165 5.37 3.02 9.67
N PHE A 166 6.54 3.09 10.28
CA PHE A 166 7.41 4.26 10.34
C PHE A 166 8.84 3.85 10.01
N ALA A 167 9.55 4.72 9.29
CA ALA A 167 10.98 4.62 9.17
C ALA A 167 11.62 5.35 10.36
N ILE A 168 12.63 4.76 10.97
CA ILE A 168 13.40 5.42 12.02
C ILE A 168 14.35 6.42 11.38
N GLU A 169 14.28 7.68 11.84
CA GLU A 169 15.09 8.77 11.28
C GLU A 169 16.27 9.16 12.18
N SER A 170 16.28 8.77 13.46
CA SER A 170 17.26 9.21 14.44
C SER A 170 17.93 8.06 15.20
N GLY A 171 19.11 8.31 15.75
CA GLY A 171 19.87 7.33 16.55
C GLY A 171 19.45 7.23 18.02
N SER A 172 18.34 7.85 18.44
CA SER A 172 17.92 7.86 19.86
C SER A 172 17.59 6.47 20.42
N MET A 173 17.37 5.49 19.54
CA MET A 173 17.06 4.11 19.89
C MET A 173 18.25 3.14 19.72
N ALA A 174 19.45 3.65 19.42
CA ALA A 174 20.64 2.81 19.31
C ALA A 174 21.05 2.23 20.69
N PRO A 175 21.61 1.00 20.75
CA PRO A 175 21.97 0.11 19.64
C PRO A 175 20.81 -0.80 19.18
N ASN A 176 19.63 -0.67 19.77
CA ASN A 176 18.54 -1.62 19.61
C ASN A 176 17.77 -1.44 18.31
N MET A 177 17.63 -0.19 17.86
CA MET A 177 16.98 0.18 16.59
C MET A 177 17.78 1.31 15.92
N HIS A 178 17.92 1.24 14.59
CA HIS A 178 18.83 2.11 13.83
C HIS A 178 18.09 2.98 12.80
N PRO A 179 18.66 4.14 12.43
CA PRO A 179 18.16 4.92 11.31
C PRO A 179 18.07 4.07 10.03
N GLY A 180 16.91 4.12 9.36
CA GLY A 180 16.60 3.31 8.18
C GLY A 180 15.81 2.03 8.48
N ASP A 181 15.69 1.60 9.74
CA ASP A 181 14.81 0.49 10.10
C ASP A 181 13.35 0.86 9.83
N LEU A 182 12.59 -0.09 9.29
CA LEU A 182 11.15 0.01 9.12
C LEU A 182 10.45 -0.77 10.23
N ILE A 183 9.66 -0.07 11.04
CA ILE A 183 8.83 -0.70 12.07
C ILE A 183 7.37 -0.74 11.66
N ILE A 184 6.68 -1.79 12.09
CA ILE A 184 5.22 -1.90 12.00
C ILE A 184 4.63 -1.55 13.36
N VAL A 185 3.59 -0.74 13.38
CA VAL A 185 2.93 -0.30 14.61
C VAL A 185 1.54 -0.91 14.76
N VAL A 186 1.16 -1.15 16.00
CA VAL A 186 -0.16 -1.65 16.40
C VAL A 186 -0.79 -0.60 17.31
N ALA A 187 -2.08 -0.32 17.10
CA ALA A 187 -2.83 0.64 17.88
C ALA A 187 -3.00 0.16 19.34
N PRO A 188 -3.01 1.08 20.32
CA PRO A 188 -3.07 0.73 21.74
C PRO A 188 -4.38 0.02 22.15
N HIS A 189 -5.44 0.08 21.35
CA HIS A 189 -6.67 -0.67 21.60
C HIS A 189 -6.64 -2.12 21.05
N ARG A 190 -5.56 -2.50 20.35
CA ARG A 190 -5.35 -3.85 19.78
C ARG A 190 -4.31 -4.66 20.55
N THR A 191 -3.60 -4.05 21.49
CA THR A 191 -2.56 -4.71 22.28
C THR A 191 -2.48 -4.09 23.68
N SER A 192 -1.93 -4.83 24.63
CA SER A 192 -1.47 -4.26 25.91
C SER A 192 -0.03 -3.81 25.76
N ILE A 193 0.30 -2.63 26.27
CA ILE A 193 1.68 -2.13 26.31
C ILE A 193 2.35 -2.68 27.58
N VAL A 194 3.52 -3.29 27.42
CA VAL A 194 4.38 -3.75 28.52
C VAL A 194 5.47 -2.72 28.73
N THR A 195 5.54 -2.12 29.92
CA THR A 195 6.60 -1.15 30.24
C THR A 195 7.95 -1.85 30.42
N TYR A 196 9.05 -1.10 30.45
CA TYR A 196 10.38 -1.62 30.73
C TYR A 196 10.44 -2.29 32.11
N GLU A 197 9.82 -1.67 33.13
CA GLU A 197 9.74 -2.24 34.47
C GLU A 197 8.93 -3.54 34.50
N ASP A 198 7.76 -3.55 33.87
CA ASP A 198 6.95 -4.77 33.72
C ASP A 198 7.69 -5.85 32.93
N GLY A 199 8.39 -5.45 31.87
CA GLY A 199 9.17 -6.32 31.01
C GLY A 199 10.26 -7.02 31.79
N LYS A 200 10.98 -6.30 32.65
CA LYS A 200 11.96 -6.89 33.58
C LYS A 200 11.35 -7.89 34.55
N MET A 201 10.18 -7.58 35.10
CA MET A 201 9.50 -8.49 36.03
C MET A 201 9.00 -9.77 35.35
N ARG A 202 8.64 -9.68 34.07
CA ARG A 202 8.04 -10.77 33.29
C ARG A 202 9.03 -11.48 32.35
N ASP A 203 10.29 -11.05 32.33
CA ASP A 203 11.30 -11.47 31.37
C ASP A 203 10.84 -11.28 29.90
N TYR A 204 10.13 -10.18 29.63
CA TYR A 204 9.62 -9.81 28.31
C TYR A 204 10.51 -8.78 27.62
N VAL A 205 10.99 -9.13 26.43
CA VAL A 205 11.94 -8.34 25.64
C VAL A 205 11.35 -8.01 24.26
N SER A 206 11.47 -6.74 23.85
CA SER A 206 11.19 -6.27 22.50
C SER A 206 12.34 -5.41 21.98
N PHE A 207 12.74 -5.61 20.72
CA PHE A 207 13.90 -4.95 20.11
C PHE A 207 15.18 -5.09 20.97
N HIS A 208 15.48 -6.30 21.44
CA HIS A 208 16.68 -6.63 22.23
C HIS A 208 16.79 -5.99 23.63
N GLU A 209 15.73 -5.37 24.14
CA GLU A 209 15.69 -4.78 25.49
C GLU A 209 14.29 -4.92 26.11
N TYR A 210 14.15 -4.79 27.43
CA TYR A 210 12.87 -5.05 28.13
C TYR A 210 11.74 -4.11 27.72
N GLY A 211 10.50 -4.62 27.69
CA GLY A 211 9.30 -3.81 27.44
C GLY A 211 9.15 -3.35 25.99
N ASP A 212 8.05 -2.65 25.72
CA ASP A 212 7.63 -2.19 24.40
C ASP A 212 8.17 -0.81 24.04
N VAL A 213 8.30 -0.59 22.74
CA VAL A 213 8.57 0.72 22.14
C VAL A 213 7.26 1.29 21.60
N ILE A 214 6.92 2.51 22.00
CA ILE A 214 5.68 3.19 21.62
C ILE A 214 5.96 4.38 20.71
N THR A 215 5.01 4.65 19.82
CA THR A 215 5.05 5.82 18.93
C THR A 215 4.04 6.86 19.40
N TYR A 216 4.50 8.10 19.61
CA TYR A 216 3.64 9.19 20.07
C TYR A 216 4.04 10.52 19.43
N ARG A 217 3.16 11.52 19.52
CA ARG A 217 3.47 12.88 19.03
C ARG A 217 3.90 13.76 20.20
N PRO A 218 5.04 14.46 20.09
CA PRO A 218 5.48 15.35 21.15
C PRO A 218 4.44 16.45 21.37
N ASN A 219 4.10 16.70 22.64
CA ASN A 219 3.12 17.70 23.07
C ASN A 219 1.73 17.59 22.40
N GLY A 220 1.39 16.42 21.85
CA GLY A 220 0.15 16.23 21.08
C GLY A 220 0.09 17.01 19.75
N LEU A 221 1.20 17.61 19.31
CA LEU A 221 1.24 18.43 18.10
C LEU A 221 1.15 17.57 16.85
N SER A 222 0.03 17.66 16.12
CA SER A 222 -0.21 16.85 14.92
C SER A 222 0.78 17.11 13.79
N SER A 223 1.39 18.29 13.76
CA SER A 223 2.40 18.71 12.78
C SER A 223 3.81 18.22 13.11
N ALA A 224 4.06 17.75 14.32
CA ALA A 224 5.37 17.26 14.72
C ALA A 224 5.60 15.82 14.24
N THR A 225 6.86 15.52 13.88
CA THR A 225 7.30 14.16 13.59
C THR A 225 7.08 13.26 14.82
N PRO A 226 6.43 12.10 14.68
CA PRO A 226 6.27 11.18 15.80
C PRO A 226 7.61 10.71 16.37
N LEU A 227 7.69 10.59 17.69
CA LEU A 227 8.80 9.99 18.41
C LEU A 227 8.52 8.52 18.65
N ILE A 228 9.57 7.70 18.60
CA ILE A 228 9.53 6.24 18.77
C ILE A 228 10.49 5.94 19.92
N HIS A 229 9.99 5.76 21.14
CA HIS A 229 10.80 5.55 22.34
C HIS A 229 10.19 4.48 23.24
N ARG A 230 11.02 3.90 24.10
CA ARG A 230 10.62 2.82 25.00
C ARG A 230 9.68 3.33 26.09
N ALA A 231 8.61 2.59 26.34
CA ALA A 231 7.73 2.84 27.48
C ALA A 231 8.43 2.35 28.75
N MET A 232 8.85 3.25 29.63
CA MET A 232 9.67 2.92 30.79
C MET A 232 8.83 2.45 31.96
N TYR A 233 7.82 3.23 32.33
CA TYR A 233 6.83 2.94 33.37
C TYR A 233 5.57 3.79 33.15
N TRP A 234 4.49 3.45 33.85
CA TRP A 234 3.24 4.21 33.86
C TRP A 234 3.17 5.10 35.10
N ILE A 235 2.63 6.31 34.95
CA ILE A 235 2.32 7.21 36.07
C ILE A 235 0.87 7.66 36.00
N GLU A 236 0.27 7.85 37.17
CA GLU A 236 -1.05 8.43 37.34
C GLU A 236 -0.99 9.97 37.39
N LYS A 237 -2.15 10.59 37.13
CA LYS A 237 -2.26 12.05 37.24
C LYS A 237 -1.93 12.50 38.66
N GLY A 238 -1.03 13.48 38.78
CA GLY A 238 -0.59 14.06 40.04
C GLY A 238 0.65 13.39 40.65
N GLU A 239 1.09 12.25 40.12
CA GLU A 239 2.36 11.63 40.52
C GLU A 239 3.56 12.43 39.98
N GLU A 240 4.73 12.24 40.59
CA GLU A 240 5.94 12.98 40.23
C GLU A 240 6.55 12.45 38.92
N MET A 241 6.66 13.32 37.91
CA MET A 241 7.34 13.05 36.65
C MET A 241 8.87 13.16 36.81
N PRO A 242 9.65 12.58 35.88
CA PRO A 242 11.05 12.98 35.70
C PRO A 242 11.17 14.52 35.61
N GLY A 243 12.00 15.12 36.47
CA GLY A 243 12.13 16.58 36.58
C GLY A 243 11.39 17.21 37.76
N GLY A 244 10.61 16.42 38.52
CA GLY A 244 10.07 16.81 39.83
C GLY A 244 8.71 17.50 39.82
N MET A 245 8.05 17.58 38.67
CA MET A 245 6.71 18.16 38.55
C MET A 245 5.63 17.10 38.60
N ALA A 246 4.46 17.47 39.13
CA ALA A 246 3.30 16.59 39.13
C ALA A 246 2.75 16.38 37.70
N ALA A 247 2.42 15.14 37.36
CA ALA A 247 1.88 14.77 36.06
C ALA A 247 0.53 15.42 35.80
N PRO A 248 0.37 16.21 34.72
CA PRO A 248 -0.92 16.82 34.38
C PRO A 248 -1.95 15.79 33.91
N HIS A 249 -1.49 14.65 33.39
CA HIS A 249 -2.29 13.54 32.89
C HIS A 249 -1.60 12.21 33.22
N ALA A 250 -2.38 11.12 33.34
CA ALA A 250 -1.83 9.78 33.42
C ALA A 250 -1.24 9.35 32.06
N GLY A 251 -0.18 8.56 32.08
CA GLY A 251 0.48 8.12 30.85
C GLY A 251 1.79 7.39 31.06
N TYR A 252 2.42 6.99 29.95
CA TYR A 252 3.74 6.37 29.96
C TYR A 252 4.84 7.42 30.02
N ILE A 253 5.80 7.22 30.93
CA ILE A 253 7.11 7.86 30.82
C ILE A 253 7.93 7.13 29.77
N THR A 254 8.56 7.87 28.88
CA THR A 254 9.27 7.32 27.74
C THR A 254 10.73 7.74 27.70
N LYS A 255 11.56 6.91 27.08
CA LYS A 255 12.99 7.20 26.91
C LYS A 255 13.51 6.52 25.65
N GLY A 256 14.28 7.25 24.84
CA GLY A 256 15.09 6.64 23.79
C GLY A 256 16.20 5.80 24.40
N ASP A 257 16.44 4.58 23.90
CA ASP A 257 17.42 3.66 24.48
C ASP A 257 18.84 4.25 24.57
N HIS A 258 19.18 5.17 23.65
CA HIS A 258 20.45 5.90 23.63
C HIS A 258 20.42 7.25 24.36
N ASN A 259 19.25 7.71 24.80
CA ASN A 259 19.12 9.03 25.42
C ASN A 259 19.64 9.00 26.86
N PRO A 260 20.25 10.09 27.37
CA PRO A 260 20.70 10.17 28.75
C PRO A 260 19.54 10.38 29.74
N SER A 261 18.48 11.05 29.29
CA SER A 261 17.33 11.51 30.09
C SER A 261 16.01 10.95 29.58
N TYR A 262 14.99 10.96 30.44
CA TYR A 262 13.60 10.71 30.05
C TYR A 262 13.06 11.84 29.16
N ASP A 263 12.13 11.51 28.27
CA ASP A 263 11.57 12.49 27.33
C ASP A 263 10.76 13.59 28.04
N GLN A 264 10.17 13.26 29.20
CA GLN A 264 9.37 14.18 30.00
C GLN A 264 10.21 15.06 30.93
N GLN A 265 11.53 14.88 31.01
CA GLN A 265 12.40 15.58 31.96
C GLN A 265 12.47 17.10 31.74
N SER A 266 12.24 17.56 30.52
CA SER A 266 12.29 18.98 30.13
C SER A 266 10.93 19.57 29.79
N LEU A 267 9.84 18.82 29.97
CA LEU A 267 8.50 19.41 29.94
C LEU A 267 8.42 20.36 31.14
N GLN A 268 8.05 21.61 30.90
CA GLN A 268 7.75 22.63 31.91
C GLN A 268 6.23 22.83 31.99
#